data_AF-A0A7J2GY59-F1
#
_entry.id   AF-A0A7J2GY59-F1
#
_cell.length_a   1.000
_cell.length_b   1.000
_cell.length_c   1.000
_cell.angle_alpha   90.00
_cell.angle_beta   90.00
_cell.angle_gamma   90.00
#
_symmetry.space_group_name_H-M   'P 1'
#
loop_
_entity.id
_entity.type
_entity.pdbx_description
1 polymer ?
#
loop_
_entity_poly.entity_id
_entity_poly.type
_entity_poly.pdbx_seq_one_letter_code
_entity_poly.pdbx_strand_id
1 'polypeptide(L)'
;MWYKILAPKVFNEQEIGQTLGSNLVGRVVKLPLSRLIDDITKQHIHLFLRLKEVEDGVVRTEIKGYELSRAYLARLVRRRTSRIDSIDRVKTKDGKEIVVKSMLITAHKATQRQRYLLRKRLSQYIQKVVPEYNWEAFILALAVGRFQSEIKRRLKKIYPIRHAEIRKVELC
;
A
#
# COMPACT_ATOMS: atom_id res chain seq x y z
N MET A 1 -8.53 28.99 -13.80
CA MET A 1 -9.73 28.32 -13.25
C MET A 1 -9.29 27.38 -12.14
N TRP A 2 -10.01 27.42 -11.01
CA TRP A 2 -9.80 26.46 -9.93
C TRP A 2 -10.51 25.16 -10.28
N TYR A 3 -9.81 24.04 -10.08
CA TYR A 3 -10.36 22.71 -10.32
C TYR A 3 -10.42 21.93 -9.02
N LYS A 4 -11.55 21.27 -8.77
CA LYS A 4 -11.73 20.41 -7.59
C LYS A 4 -11.19 19.01 -7.88
N ILE A 5 -10.36 18.47 -6.99
CA ILE A 5 -9.84 17.10 -7.12
C ILE A 5 -10.72 16.18 -6.28
N LEU A 6 -11.36 15.22 -6.92
CA LEU A 6 -12.15 14.18 -6.24
C LEU A 6 -11.33 12.91 -6.04
N ALA A 7 -11.56 12.26 -4.91
CA ALA A 7 -11.03 10.95 -4.63
C ALA A 7 -11.59 9.90 -5.62
N PRO A 8 -10.90 8.76 -5.80
CA PRO A 8 -11.46 7.63 -6.52
C PRO A 8 -12.77 7.16 -5.88
N LYS A 9 -13.65 6.52 -6.66
CA LYS A 9 -14.96 6.02 -6.21
C LYS A 9 -14.90 5.16 -4.95
N VAL A 10 -13.82 4.41 -4.78
CA VAL A 10 -13.57 3.59 -3.58
C VAL A 10 -13.41 4.38 -2.28
N PHE A 11 -13.22 5.69 -2.35
CA PHE A 11 -13.14 6.61 -1.22
C PHE A 11 -14.28 7.64 -1.25
N ASN A 12 -15.46 7.25 -1.73
CA ASN A 12 -16.69 8.07 -1.76
C ASN A 12 -16.59 9.39 -2.53
N GLU A 13 -15.67 9.50 -3.51
CA GLU A 13 -15.51 10.71 -4.34
C GLU A 13 -15.37 12.01 -3.53
N GLN A 14 -14.79 11.94 -2.33
CA GLN A 14 -14.64 13.10 -1.46
C GLN A 14 -13.76 14.18 -2.11
N GLU A 15 -14.10 15.45 -1.89
CA GLU A 15 -13.27 16.58 -2.32
C GLU A 15 -11.97 16.61 -1.48
N ILE A 16 -10.84 16.36 -2.13
CA ILE A 16 -9.54 16.26 -1.44
C ILE A 16 -8.81 17.61 -1.39
N GLY A 17 -9.08 18.45 -2.37
CA GLY A 17 -8.51 19.78 -2.49
C GLY A 17 -8.76 20.40 -3.85
N GLN A 18 -8.17 21.58 -4.06
CA GLN A 18 -8.32 22.34 -5.29
C GLN A 18 -6.95 22.61 -5.89
N THR A 19 -6.87 22.66 -7.21
CA THR A 19 -5.64 22.96 -7.94
C THR A 19 -5.91 24.01 -9.01
N LEU A 20 -4.93 24.90 -9.19
CA LEU A 20 -4.90 25.89 -10.24
C LEU A 20 -3.93 25.42 -11.33
N GLY A 21 -4.34 25.46 -12.59
CA GLY A 21 -3.42 25.21 -13.71
C GLY A 21 -4.11 24.82 -15.01
N SER A 22 -3.36 24.94 -16.10
CA SER A 22 -3.80 24.67 -17.47
C SER A 22 -3.39 23.28 -18.01
N ASN A 23 -2.73 22.44 -17.19
CA ASN A 23 -2.36 21.06 -17.54
C ASN A 23 -2.36 20.18 -16.29
N LEU A 24 -3.54 19.64 -15.94
CA LEU A 24 -3.75 18.87 -14.72
C LEU A 24 -3.61 17.36 -14.93
N VAL A 25 -4.00 16.86 -16.10
CA VAL A 25 -3.93 15.45 -16.43
C VAL A 25 -2.49 14.94 -16.30
N GLY A 26 -2.32 13.80 -15.63
CA GLY A 26 -1.02 13.18 -15.40
C GLY A 26 -0.29 13.60 -14.13
N ARG A 27 -0.71 14.68 -13.45
CA ARG A 27 -0.11 15.06 -12.16
C ARG A 27 -0.39 13.99 -11.11
N VAL A 28 0.59 13.74 -10.24
CA VAL A 28 0.44 12.80 -9.12
C VAL A 28 0.40 13.60 -7.81
N VAL A 29 -0.69 13.43 -7.07
CA VAL A 29 -0.90 14.04 -5.76
C VAL A 29 -0.65 12.98 -4.69
N LYS A 30 0.19 13.33 -3.71
CA LYS A 30 0.45 12.49 -2.54
C LYS A 30 -0.44 12.93 -1.39
N LEU A 31 -1.23 12.02 -0.84
CA LEU A 31 -2.20 12.32 0.21
C LEU A 31 -2.16 11.29 1.33
N PRO A 32 -2.27 11.70 2.60
CA PRO A 32 -2.44 10.75 3.69
C PRO A 32 -3.85 10.14 3.64
N LEU A 33 -3.97 8.86 3.97
CA LEU A 33 -5.25 8.17 4.01
C LEU A 33 -6.21 8.77 5.05
N SER A 34 -5.67 9.35 6.12
CA SER A 34 -6.45 10.01 7.17
C SER A 34 -7.34 11.14 6.62
N ARG A 35 -6.96 11.78 5.50
CA ARG A 35 -7.80 12.80 4.85
C ARG A 35 -9.03 12.25 4.12
N LEU A 36 -9.01 10.96 3.77
CA LEU A 36 -10.07 10.31 2.98
C LEU A 36 -11.10 9.57 3.84
N ILE A 37 -10.69 9.10 5.01
CA ILE A 37 -11.53 8.27 5.90
C ILE A 37 -11.75 8.97 7.26
N ASP A 38 -11.14 10.14 7.46
CA ASP A 38 -11.14 10.89 8.72
C ASP A 38 -10.66 10.08 9.94
N ASP A 39 -9.73 9.14 9.70
CA ASP A 39 -9.11 8.31 10.75
C ASP A 39 -7.65 8.72 10.96
N ILE A 40 -7.39 9.35 12.11
CA ILE A 40 -6.07 9.83 12.53
C ILE A 40 -5.06 8.68 12.66
N THR A 41 -5.50 7.47 13.00
CA THR A 41 -4.60 6.31 13.18
C THR A 41 -3.90 5.93 11.87
N LYS A 42 -4.51 6.26 10.74
CA LYS A 42 -4.05 5.92 9.38
C LYS A 42 -3.21 7.01 8.72
N GLN A 43 -2.82 8.07 9.44
CA GLN A 43 -2.00 9.15 8.91
C GLN A 43 -0.64 8.68 8.34
N HIS A 44 -0.11 7.57 8.85
CA HIS A 44 1.13 6.99 8.37
C HIS A 44 1.04 6.35 6.98
N ILE A 45 -0.18 6.17 6.45
CA ILE A 45 -0.45 5.60 5.12
C ILE A 45 -0.60 6.76 4.13
N HIS A 46 0.15 6.71 3.03
CA HIS A 46 0.08 7.67 1.94
C HIS A 46 -0.36 6.98 0.65
N LEU A 47 -1.29 7.62 -0.05
CA LEU A 47 -1.71 7.23 -1.39
C LEU A 47 -1.12 8.20 -2.43
N PHE A 48 -0.82 7.65 -3.59
CA PHE A 48 -0.47 8.41 -4.79
C PHE A 48 -1.65 8.36 -5.74
N LEU A 49 -2.28 9.51 -5.96
CA LEU A 49 -3.42 9.65 -6.85
C LEU A 49 -2.95 10.38 -8.11
N ARG A 50 -3.18 9.79 -9.28
CA ARG A 50 -2.92 10.42 -10.56
C ARG A 50 -4.19 11.08 -11.07
N LEU A 51 -4.09 12.32 -11.52
CA LEU A 51 -5.18 13.04 -12.17
C LEU A 51 -5.40 12.44 -13.57
N LYS A 52 -6.58 11.87 -13.82
CA LYS A 52 -6.87 11.13 -15.07
C LYS A 52 -7.62 11.99 -16.08
N GLU A 53 -8.74 12.58 -15.66
CA GLU A 53 -9.68 13.28 -16.51
C GLU A 53 -10.17 14.54 -15.82
N VAL A 54 -10.48 15.58 -16.60
CA VAL A 54 -11.05 16.84 -16.14
C VAL A 54 -12.39 17.03 -16.86
N GLU A 55 -13.49 17.09 -16.11
CA GLU A 55 -14.86 17.30 -16.60
C GLU A 55 -15.50 18.40 -15.76
N ASP A 56 -16.09 19.43 -16.38
CA ASP A 56 -16.89 20.46 -15.71
C ASP A 56 -16.23 21.13 -14.49
N GLY A 57 -14.92 21.37 -14.53
CA GLY A 57 -14.16 21.96 -13.41
C GLY A 57 -13.80 20.97 -12.29
N VAL A 58 -14.09 19.69 -12.49
CA VAL A 58 -13.81 18.58 -11.58
C VAL A 58 -12.76 17.65 -12.17
N VAL A 59 -11.81 17.21 -11.34
CA VAL A 59 -10.74 16.29 -11.72
C VAL A 59 -10.98 14.93 -11.07
N ARG A 60 -11.15 13.91 -11.90
CA ARG A 60 -11.21 12.51 -11.46
C ARG A 60 -9.81 11.95 -11.29
N THR A 61 -9.62 11.13 -10.26
CA THR A 61 -8.33 10.55 -9.93
C THR A 61 -8.31 9.03 -9.97
N GLU A 62 -7.16 8.48 -10.30
CA GLU A 62 -6.87 7.05 -10.26
C GLU A 62 -5.78 6.77 -9.22
N ILE A 63 -5.84 5.60 -8.56
CA ILE A 63 -4.80 5.21 -7.61
C ILE A 63 -3.57 4.73 -8.38
N LYS A 64 -2.45 5.46 -8.28
CA LYS A 64 -1.17 5.07 -8.87
C LYS A 64 -0.31 4.26 -7.90
N GLY A 65 -0.49 4.41 -6.59
CA GLY A 65 0.29 3.65 -5.62
C GLY A 65 -0.06 3.91 -4.17
N TYR A 66 0.64 3.15 -3.32
CA TYR A 66 0.49 3.13 -1.87
C TYR A 66 1.87 3.13 -1.20
N GLU A 67 2.06 3.89 -0.14
CA GLU A 67 3.31 3.93 0.62
C GLU A 67 3.08 4.17 2.11
N LEU A 68 3.82 3.45 2.94
CA LEU A 68 3.92 3.74 4.37
C LEU A 68 5.00 4.79 4.63
N SER A 69 4.72 5.71 5.55
CA SER A 69 5.66 6.74 5.96
C SER A 69 6.96 6.13 6.50
N ARG A 70 8.09 6.75 6.15
CA ARG A 70 9.41 6.29 6.60
C ARG A 70 9.54 6.33 8.12
N ALA A 71 9.00 7.37 8.76
CA ALA A 71 8.99 7.52 10.21
C ALA A 71 8.27 6.35 10.91
N TYR A 72 7.12 5.92 10.37
CA TYR A 72 6.41 4.75 10.88
C TYR A 72 7.24 3.47 10.75
N LEU A 73 7.80 3.21 9.57
CA LEU A 73 8.60 2.00 9.32
C LEU A 73 9.86 1.94 10.19
N ALA A 74 10.56 3.07 10.35
CA ALA A 74 11.74 3.17 11.19
C ALA A 74 11.43 2.84 12.65
N ARG A 75 10.26 3.28 13.15
CA ARG A 75 9.80 3.00 14.53
C ARG A 75 9.53 1.52 14.79
N LEU A 76 9.18 0.74 13.76
CA LEU A 76 8.92 -0.69 13.92
C LEU A 76 10.21 -1.51 14.08
N VAL A 77 11.29 -1.07 13.43
CA VAL A 77 12.57 -1.78 13.46
C VAL A 77 13.23 -1.57 14.81
N ARG A 78 13.52 -2.67 15.53
CA ARG A 78 14.17 -2.63 16.85
C ARG A 78 15.44 -3.46 16.89
N ARG A 79 16.33 -3.13 17.83
CA ARG A 79 17.52 -3.95 18.13
C ARG A 79 17.11 -5.38 18.50
N ARG A 80 17.99 -6.35 18.22
CA ARG A 80 17.80 -7.79 18.49
C ARG A 80 16.62 -8.45 17.76
N THR A 81 16.10 -7.82 16.71
CA THR A 81 15.12 -8.40 15.78
C THR A 81 15.74 -8.62 14.41
N SER A 82 15.03 -9.28 13.50
CA SER A 82 15.43 -9.41 12.10
C SER A 82 14.39 -8.77 11.19
N ARG A 83 14.88 -7.91 10.30
CA ARG A 83 14.10 -7.34 9.19
C ARG A 83 14.25 -8.24 7.96
N ILE A 84 13.13 -8.57 7.32
CA ILE A 84 13.09 -9.37 6.10
C ILE A 84 12.23 -8.61 5.09
N ASP A 85 12.85 -8.18 4.00
CA ASP A 85 12.15 -7.55 2.89
C ASP A 85 11.93 -8.53 1.73
N SER A 86 10.83 -8.34 1.00
CA SER A 86 10.52 -8.99 -0.28
C SER A 86 10.00 -7.97 -1.29
N ILE A 87 10.30 -8.24 -2.56
CA ILE A 87 9.84 -7.45 -3.71
C ILE A 87 9.23 -8.43 -4.70
N ASP A 88 7.93 -8.33 -4.90
CA ASP A 88 7.17 -9.28 -5.70
C ASP A 88 6.44 -8.54 -6.82
N ARG A 89 6.72 -8.90 -8.07
CA ARG A 89 5.98 -8.41 -9.24
C ARG A 89 4.81 -9.33 -9.50
N VAL A 90 3.60 -8.78 -9.56
CA VAL A 90 2.36 -9.55 -9.71
C VAL A 90 1.39 -8.80 -10.61
N LYS A 91 0.48 -9.54 -11.25
CA LYS A 91 -0.60 -8.98 -12.04
C LYS A 91 -1.91 -9.15 -11.27
N THR A 92 -2.66 -8.07 -11.12
CA THR A 92 -3.99 -8.10 -10.46
C THR A 92 -5.04 -8.69 -11.39
N LYS A 93 -6.23 -8.97 -10.85
CA LYS A 93 -7.36 -9.52 -11.62
C LYS A 93 -7.78 -8.62 -12.79
N ASP A 94 -7.70 -7.30 -12.60
CA ASP A 94 -7.98 -6.27 -13.62
C ASP A 94 -6.83 -6.06 -14.61
N GLY A 95 -5.81 -6.93 -14.59
CA GLY A 95 -4.73 -6.95 -15.57
C GLY A 95 -3.63 -5.92 -15.33
N LYS A 96 -3.62 -5.24 -14.19
CA LYS A 96 -2.59 -4.25 -13.84
C LYS A 96 -1.34 -4.93 -13.30
N GLU A 97 -0.18 -4.55 -13.81
CA GLU A 97 1.11 -5.01 -13.30
C GLU A 97 1.56 -4.12 -12.14
N ILE A 98 1.84 -4.75 -11.00
CA ILE A 98 2.19 -4.04 -9.77
C ILE A 98 3.42 -4.65 -9.12
N VAL A 99 4.17 -3.80 -8.42
CA VAL A 99 5.31 -4.19 -7.59
C VAL A 99 4.93 -4.03 -6.12
N VAL A 100 4.85 -5.14 -5.41
CA VAL A 100 4.54 -5.18 -3.97
C VAL A 100 5.85 -5.30 -3.19
N LYS A 101 6.18 -4.26 -2.42
CA LYS A 101 7.35 -4.23 -1.53
C LYS A 101 6.87 -4.47 -0.10
N SER A 102 7.18 -5.65 0.45
CA SER A 102 6.75 -6.06 1.79
C SER A 102 7.92 -6.09 2.78
N MET A 103 7.59 -5.91 4.05
CA MET A 103 8.54 -5.89 5.17
C MET A 103 8.00 -6.70 6.34
N LEU A 104 8.78 -7.67 6.80
CA LEU A 104 8.52 -8.43 8.02
C LEU A 104 9.54 -8.08 9.09
N ILE A 105 9.08 -8.02 10.32
CA ILE A 105 9.92 -7.86 11.51
C ILE A 105 9.60 -9.01 12.45
N THR A 106 10.62 -9.82 12.74
CA THR A 106 10.52 -10.96 13.65
C THR A 106 10.55 -10.52 15.11
N ALA A 107 10.03 -11.34 16.02
CA ALA A 107 10.07 -11.03 17.46
C ALA A 107 11.50 -11.10 18.03
N HIS A 108 12.31 -12.04 17.52
CA HIS A 108 13.71 -12.25 17.90
C HIS A 108 14.59 -12.37 16.66
N LYS A 109 15.92 -12.40 16.86
CA LYS A 109 16.88 -12.60 15.78
C LYS A 109 16.68 -13.97 15.13
N ALA A 110 16.34 -13.99 13.84
CA ALA A 110 16.11 -15.20 13.07
C ALA A 110 17.39 -15.66 12.36
N THR A 111 17.59 -16.97 12.26
CA THR A 111 18.72 -17.55 11.52
C THR A 111 18.59 -17.30 10.01
N GLN A 112 19.66 -17.50 9.25
CA GLN A 112 19.61 -17.32 7.79
C GLN A 112 18.57 -18.23 7.11
N ARG A 113 18.49 -19.50 7.53
CA ARG A 113 17.51 -20.47 7.03
C ARG A 113 16.06 -20.02 7.31
N GLN A 114 15.78 -19.54 8.52
CA GLN A 114 14.47 -19.02 8.90
C GLN A 114 14.10 -17.78 8.07
N ARG A 115 15.05 -16.84 7.90
CA ARG A 115 14.85 -15.64 7.06
C ARG A 115 14.52 -16.01 5.60
N TYR A 116 15.26 -16.96 5.03
CA TYR A 116 15.01 -17.47 3.69
C TYR A 116 13.62 -18.11 3.56
N LEU A 117 13.26 -18.99 4.50
CA LEU A 117 11.97 -19.68 4.47
C LEU A 117 10.79 -18.71 4.60
N LEU A 118 10.90 -17.72 5.51
CA LEU A 118 9.89 -16.67 5.68
C LEU A 118 9.72 -15.84 4.40
N ARG A 119 10.82 -15.40 3.78
CA ARG A 119 10.78 -14.65 2.52
C ARG A 119 10.11 -15.48 1.42
N LYS A 120 10.52 -16.74 1.23
CA LYS A 120 9.94 -17.63 0.21
C LYS A 120 8.43 -17.81 0.40
N ARG A 121 7.98 -18.05 1.64
CA ARG A 121 6.56 -18.24 1.95
C ARG A 121 5.74 -16.95 1.81
N LEU A 122 6.34 -15.79 2.10
CA LEU A 122 5.73 -14.49 1.86
C LEU A 122 5.52 -14.24 0.36
N SER A 123 6.56 -14.41 -0.45
CA SER A 123 6.49 -14.26 -1.92
C SER A 123 5.44 -15.19 -2.53
N GLN A 124 5.44 -16.47 -2.13
CA GLN A 124 4.43 -17.44 -2.59
C GLN A 124 3.01 -17.02 -2.24
N TYR A 125 2.80 -16.47 -1.04
CA TYR A 125 1.49 -15.99 -0.63
C TYR A 125 1.04 -14.78 -1.44
N ILE A 126 1.93 -13.80 -1.65
CA ILE A 126 1.65 -12.60 -2.45
C ILE A 126 1.33 -12.98 -3.90
N GLN A 127 2.15 -13.83 -4.52
CA GLN A 127 1.95 -14.30 -5.90
C GLN A 127 0.65 -15.10 -6.08
N LYS A 128 0.20 -15.81 -5.04
CA LYS A 128 -1.06 -16.56 -5.10
C LYS A 128 -2.28 -15.67 -4.92
N VAL A 129 -2.25 -14.78 -3.91
CA VAL A 129 -3.45 -14.09 -3.45
C VAL A 129 -3.69 -12.78 -4.19
N VAL A 130 -2.64 -12.02 -4.52
CA VAL A 130 -2.82 -10.71 -5.17
C VAL A 130 -3.52 -10.79 -6.54
N PRO A 131 -3.28 -11.82 -7.39
CA PRO A 131 -4.03 -11.97 -8.64
C PRO A 131 -5.53 -12.20 -8.48
N GLU A 132 -6.00 -12.58 -7.30
CA GLU A 132 -7.44 -12.74 -7.01
C GLU A 132 -8.14 -11.39 -6.73
N TYR A 133 -7.37 -10.34 -6.43
CA TYR A 133 -7.90 -9.01 -6.11
C TYR A 133 -7.89 -8.09 -7.34
N ASN A 134 -8.93 -7.25 -7.43
CA ASN A 134 -8.89 -6.03 -8.25
C ASN A 134 -7.96 -5.00 -7.58
N TRP A 135 -7.32 -4.14 -8.37
CA TRP A 135 -6.39 -3.13 -7.85
C TRP A 135 -6.94 -2.28 -6.71
N GLU A 136 -8.12 -1.70 -6.87
CA GLU A 136 -8.68 -0.80 -5.85
C GLU A 136 -9.08 -1.57 -4.58
N ALA A 137 -9.64 -2.77 -4.74
CA ALA A 137 -9.96 -3.66 -3.63
C ALA A 137 -8.69 -4.10 -2.86
N PHE A 138 -7.58 -4.31 -3.57
CA PHE A 138 -6.30 -4.62 -2.94
C PHE A 138 -5.81 -3.44 -2.08
N ILE A 139 -5.85 -2.22 -2.61
CA ILE A 139 -5.44 -1.02 -1.86
C ILE A 139 -6.33 -0.81 -0.62
N LEU A 140 -7.64 -1.01 -0.73
CA LEU A 140 -8.54 -0.97 0.43
C LEU A 140 -8.18 -2.05 1.46
N ALA A 141 -7.90 -3.29 1.03
CA ALA A 141 -7.50 -4.36 1.94
C ALA A 141 -6.19 -4.04 2.69
N LEU A 142 -5.26 -3.33 2.04
CA LEU A 142 -4.02 -2.83 2.66
C LEU A 142 -4.28 -1.70 3.65
N ALA A 143 -5.18 -0.77 3.31
CA ALA A 143 -5.57 0.35 4.17
C ALA A 143 -6.21 -0.12 5.49
N VAL A 144 -7.11 -1.11 5.39
CA VAL A 144 -7.77 -1.71 6.56
C VAL A 144 -6.78 -2.54 7.38
N GLY A 145 -5.82 -3.22 6.75
CA GLY A 145 -4.84 -4.08 7.42
C GLY A 145 -5.17 -5.57 7.37
N ARG A 146 -6.18 -5.97 6.57
CA ARG A 146 -6.64 -7.35 6.45
C ARG A 146 -5.55 -8.25 5.86
N PHE A 147 -4.87 -7.78 4.82
CA PHE A 147 -3.82 -8.52 4.13
C PHE A 147 -2.60 -8.76 5.04
N GLN A 148 -2.18 -7.72 5.77
CA GLN A 148 -1.09 -7.76 6.74
C GLN A 148 -1.36 -8.76 7.88
N SER A 149 -2.60 -8.74 8.39
CA SER A 149 -3.05 -9.65 9.45
C SER A 149 -3.01 -11.11 8.98
N GLU A 150 -3.41 -11.38 7.75
CA GLU A 150 -3.36 -12.72 7.18
C GLU A 150 -1.93 -13.22 6.95
N ILE A 151 -1.04 -12.37 6.41
CA ILE A 151 0.39 -12.68 6.28
C ILE A 151 0.97 -13.07 7.64
N LYS A 152 0.72 -12.23 8.67
CA LYS A 152 1.21 -12.47 10.03
C LYS A 152 0.70 -13.80 10.58
N ARG A 153 -0.59 -14.11 10.41
CA ARG A 153 -1.19 -15.38 10.87
C ARG A 153 -0.54 -16.59 10.21
N ARG A 154 -0.31 -16.55 8.89
CA ARG A 154 0.28 -17.68 8.15
C ARG A 154 1.74 -17.90 8.51
N LEU A 155 2.53 -16.83 8.56
CA LEU A 155 3.96 -16.92 8.77
C LEU A 155 4.35 -17.11 10.24
N LYS A 156 3.47 -16.75 11.20
CA LYS A 156 3.65 -17.05 12.63
C LYS A 156 3.87 -18.54 12.91
N LYS A 157 3.34 -19.44 12.07
CA LYS A 157 3.55 -20.90 12.16
C LYS A 157 5.01 -21.31 11.95
N ILE A 158 5.81 -20.50 11.25
CA ILE A 158 7.21 -20.79 10.93
C ILE A 158 8.12 -20.17 12.00
N TYR A 159 7.87 -18.90 12.33
CA TYR A 159 8.64 -18.16 13.30
C TYR A 159 7.81 -17.02 13.90
N PRO A 160 8.02 -16.63 15.17
CA PRO A 160 7.31 -15.51 15.77
C PRO A 160 7.54 -14.18 15.02
N ILE A 161 6.45 -13.59 14.51
CA ILE A 161 6.46 -12.30 13.79
C ILE A 161 5.84 -11.22 14.65
N ARG A 162 6.56 -10.10 14.77
CA ARG A 162 6.12 -8.92 15.49
C ARG A 162 5.23 -8.05 14.60
N HIS A 163 5.75 -7.67 13.42
CA HIS A 163 5.06 -6.84 12.44
C HIS A 163 5.20 -7.43 11.03
N ALA A 164 4.12 -7.33 10.24
CA ALA A 164 4.10 -7.66 8.83
C ALA A 164 3.42 -6.49 8.11
N GLU A 165 4.14 -5.84 7.20
CA GLU A 165 3.69 -4.60 6.58
C GLU A 165 3.94 -4.63 5.07
N ILE A 166 3.08 -3.97 4.31
CA ILE A 166 3.35 -3.65 2.91
C ILE A 166 3.89 -2.23 2.87
N ARG A 167 5.19 -2.10 2.60
CA ARG A 167 5.89 -0.81 2.63
C ARG A 167 5.46 0.10 1.48
N LYS A 168 5.38 -0.46 0.28
CA LYS A 168 5.09 0.29 -0.93
C LYS A 168 4.44 -0.63 -1.97
N VAL A 169 3.45 -0.10 -2.68
CA VAL A 169 2.91 -0.72 -3.89
C VAL A 169 2.97 0.30 -5.00
N GLU A 170 3.59 -0.09 -6.10
CA GLU A 170 3.75 0.75 -7.29
C GLU A 170 3.04 0.07 -8.46
N LEU A 171 2.16 0.82 -9.12
CA LEU A 171 1.63 0.42 -10.42
C LEU A 171 2.72 0.69 -11.47
N CYS A 172 3.11 -0.34 -12.23
CA CYS A 172 4.06 -0.22 -13.33
C CYS A 172 3.55 0.76 -14.41
#